data_AF-A0A482VU75-F1
#
_entry.id   AF-A0A482VU75-F1
#
_cell.length_a   1.000
_cell.length_b   1.000
_cell.length_c   1.000
_cell.angle_alpha   90.00
_cell.angle_beta   90.00
_cell.angle_gamma   90.00
#
_symmetry.space_group_name_H-M   'P 1'
#
loop_
_entity.id
_entity.type
_entity.pdbx_description
1 polymer ?
#
loop_
_entity_poly.entity_id
_entity_poly.type
_entity_poly.pdbx_seq_one_letter_code
_entity_poly.pdbx_strand_id
1 'polypeptide(L)'
;MLDIFRGLKSLIRVNHIHTDSPVFRLHYSITVLILIAFSLIVTTRQYVGNPIDCIHTKDIPEDVLNTFCWIHSTFTVTQNRGPRAEPFMSYPGVKTSINEKDKKLVRYYQWVCFCLFFQ
;
A
#
# COMPACT_ATOMS: atom_id res chain seq x y z
N MET A 1 10.55 -15.55 8.56
CA MET A 1 11.15 -14.33 7.94
C MET A 1 12.40 -14.66 7.13
N LEU A 2 13.41 -15.31 7.72
CA LEU A 2 14.60 -15.79 7.00
C LEU A 2 14.28 -16.76 5.84
N ASP A 3 13.22 -17.56 5.96
CA ASP A 3 12.82 -18.49 4.88
C ASP A 3 12.34 -17.79 3.60
N ILE A 4 11.75 -16.59 3.72
CA ILE A 4 11.32 -15.80 2.55
C ILE A 4 12.54 -15.29 1.80
N PHE A 5 13.51 -14.71 2.51
CA PHE A 5 14.79 -14.29 1.94
C PHE A 5 15.61 -15.48 1.42
N ARG A 6 15.48 -16.66 2.04
CA ARG A 6 16.12 -17.90 1.57
C ARG A 6 15.49 -18.40 0.27
N GLY A 7 14.17 -18.32 0.13
CA GLY A 7 13.45 -18.58 -1.12
C GLY A 7 13.87 -17.60 -2.22
N LEU A 8 13.97 -16.31 -1.89
CA LEU A 8 14.42 -15.28 -2.83
C LEU A 8 15.89 -15.48 -3.25
N LYS A 9 16.77 -15.90 -2.32
CA LYS A 9 18.16 -16.27 -2.62
C LYS A 9 18.26 -17.47 -3.58
N SER A 10 17.30 -18.41 -3.52
CA SER A 10 17.23 -19.52 -4.47
C SER A 10 16.92 -19.07 -5.89
N LEU A 11 16.18 -17.96 -6.06
CA LEU A 11 15.90 -17.36 -7.38
C LEU A 11 17.13 -16.62 -7.96
N ILE A 12 18.12 -16.27 -7.12
CA ILE A 12 19.42 -15.70 -7.53
C ILE A 12 20.41 -16.84 -7.88
N ARG A 13 19.96 -17.88 -8.58
CA ARG A 13 20.88 -18.85 -9.18
C ARG A 13 21.46 -18.23 -10.44
N VAL A 14 22.64 -17.65 -10.29
CA VAL A 14 23.43 -17.16 -11.43
C VAL A 14 23.93 -18.38 -12.22
N ASN A 15 23.38 -18.57 -13.42
CA ASN A 15 23.91 -19.58 -14.35
C ASN A 15 25.31 -19.17 -14.81
N HIS A 16 26.22 -20.15 -14.93
CA HIS A 16 27.62 -19.93 -15.33
C HIS A 16 27.80 -19.71 -16.83
N ILE A 17 26.79 -20.09 -17.64
CA ILE A 17 26.81 -19.96 -19.10
C ILE A 17 25.97 -18.74 -19.47
N HIS A 18 26.61 -17.72 -20.05
CA HIS A 18 25.97 -16.47 -20.46
C HIS A 18 25.89 -16.37 -21.99
N THR A 19 24.70 -16.51 -22.52
CA THR A 19 24.39 -16.25 -23.94
C THR A 19 23.86 -14.83 -24.20
N ASP A 20 23.47 -14.10 -23.14
CA ASP A 20 22.75 -12.83 -23.26
C ASP A 20 23.56 -11.59 -22.83
N SER A 21 23.15 -10.42 -23.33
CA SER A 21 23.69 -9.11 -22.94
C SER A 21 23.49 -8.82 -21.44
N PRO A 22 24.44 -8.15 -20.76
CA PRO A 22 24.34 -7.82 -19.33
C PRO A 22 23.11 -6.97 -18.99
N VAL A 23 22.62 -6.16 -19.92
CA VAL A 23 21.42 -5.32 -19.72
C VAL A 23 20.18 -6.21 -19.58
N PHE A 24 20.01 -7.20 -20.45
CA PHE A 24 18.89 -8.14 -20.36
C PHE A 24 18.95 -8.93 -19.05
N ARG A 25 20.15 -9.33 -18.63
CA ARG A 25 20.38 -10.01 -17.36
C ARG A 25 19.99 -9.19 -16.14
N LEU A 26 20.23 -7.88 -16.17
CA LEU A 26 19.79 -6.98 -15.09
C LEU A 26 18.26 -6.92 -15.02
N HIS A 27 17.57 -6.88 -16.17
CA HIS A 27 16.11 -6.84 -16.20
C HIS A 27 15.46 -8.15 -15.73
N TYR A 28 15.77 -9.31 -16.32
CA TYR A 28 15.05 -10.54 -15.93
C TYR A 28 15.45 -11.06 -14.54
N SER A 29 16.65 -10.73 -14.05
CA SER A 29 17.14 -11.24 -12.76
C SER A 29 16.95 -10.24 -11.63
N ILE A 30 17.48 -9.02 -11.77
CA ILE A 30 17.51 -8.05 -10.67
C ILE A 30 16.16 -7.34 -10.53
N THR A 31 15.57 -6.84 -11.62
CA THR A 31 14.30 -6.10 -11.47
C THR A 31 13.16 -7.01 -11.02
N VAL A 32 13.08 -8.25 -11.50
CA VAL A 32 12.09 -9.25 -11.03
C VAL A 32 12.26 -9.54 -9.53
N LEU A 33 13.51 -9.70 -9.06
CA LEU A 33 13.81 -9.92 -7.65
C LEU A 33 13.31 -8.77 -6.77
N ILE A 34 13.56 -7.54 -7.21
CA ILE A 34 13.17 -6.31 -6.50
C ILE A 34 11.64 -6.20 -6.44
N LEU A 35 10.95 -6.45 -7.55
CA LEU A 35 9.48 -6.42 -7.62
C LEU A 35 8.85 -7.46 -6.68
N ILE A 36 9.35 -8.69 -6.70
CA ILE A 36 8.88 -9.76 -5.79
C ILE A 36 9.16 -9.38 -4.33
N ALA A 37 10.34 -8.85 -4.02
CA ALA A 37 10.68 -8.43 -2.66
C ALA A 37 9.73 -7.34 -2.15
N PHE A 38 9.47 -6.30 -2.96
CA PHE A 38 8.53 -5.24 -2.56
C PHE A 38 7.09 -5.72 -2.46
N SER A 39 6.64 -6.60 -3.36
CA SER A 39 5.31 -7.22 -3.27
C SER A 39 5.14 -7.99 -1.95
N LEU A 40 6.14 -8.77 -1.55
CA LEU A 40 6.14 -9.50 -0.29
C LEU A 40 6.14 -8.56 0.92
N ILE A 41 6.98 -7.52 0.91
CA ILE A 41 7.07 -6.53 1.99
C ILE A 41 5.71 -5.85 2.22
N VAL A 42 5.05 -5.41 1.14
CA VAL A 42 3.74 -4.73 1.19
C VAL A 42 2.64 -5.67 1.69
N THR A 43 2.72 -6.98 1.38
CA THR A 43 1.74 -7.97 1.86
C THR A 43 1.88 -8.25 3.35
N THR A 44 3.11 -8.20 3.87
CA THR A 44 3.40 -8.63 5.24
C THR A 44 3.03 -7.57 6.28
N ARG A 45 1.96 -7.85 7.05
CA ARG A 45 1.56 -7.02 8.20
C ARG A 45 2.56 -7.00 9.35
N GLN A 46 3.41 -8.02 9.45
CA GLN A 46 4.42 -8.15 10.51
C GLN A 46 5.57 -7.11 10.43
N TYR A 47 5.75 -6.43 9.30
CA TYR A 47 6.80 -5.41 9.14
C TYR A 47 6.27 -3.99 9.00
N VAL A 48 5.13 -3.81 8.33
CA VAL A 48 4.55 -2.49 8.04
C VAL A 48 3.47 -2.11 9.07
N GLY A 49 3.02 -3.06 9.90
CA GLY A 49 1.97 -2.86 10.88
C GLY A 49 0.58 -2.91 10.24
N ASN A 50 -0.35 -2.16 10.82
CA ASN A 50 -1.71 -2.05 10.31
C ASN A 50 -1.75 -1.16 9.06
N PRO A 51 -2.49 -1.55 8.00
CA PRO A 51 -2.53 -0.76 6.77
C PRO A 51 -3.29 0.56 6.92
N ILE A 52 -4.16 0.66 7.93
CA ILE A 52 -4.91 1.87 8.29
C ILE A 52 -5.33 1.77 9.76
N ASP A 53 -5.22 2.87 10.48
CA ASP A 53 -5.77 3.04 11.83
C ASP A 53 -6.91 4.05 11.79
N CYS A 54 -8.09 3.61 12.24
CA CYS A 54 -9.31 4.41 12.29
C CYS A 54 -9.60 4.86 13.73
N ILE A 55 -10.14 6.08 13.86
CA ILE A 55 -10.59 6.61 15.15
C ILE A 55 -11.80 5.77 15.59
N HIS A 56 -11.66 5.05 16.70
CA HIS A 56 -12.70 4.18 17.24
C HIS A 56 -13.45 4.84 18.41
N THR A 57 -14.74 4.54 18.51
CA THR A 57 -15.53 4.78 19.73
C THR A 57 -15.46 3.53 20.61
N LYS A 58 -15.55 3.68 21.93
CA LYS A 58 -15.34 2.61 22.93
C LYS A 58 -16.18 1.32 22.74
N ASP A 59 -17.21 1.36 21.91
CA ASP A 59 -18.17 0.27 21.74
C ASP A 59 -17.74 -0.80 20.71
N ILE A 60 -16.70 -0.56 19.89
CA ILE A 60 -16.31 -1.47 18.80
C ILE A 60 -14.81 -1.81 18.87
N PRO A 61 -14.41 -3.09 18.75
CA PRO A 61 -13.00 -3.48 18.71
C PRO A 61 -12.27 -2.85 17.50
N GLU A 62 -11.08 -2.31 17.77
CA GLU A 62 -10.25 -1.58 16.82
C GLU A 62 -9.95 -2.36 15.54
N ASP A 63 -9.61 -3.66 15.66
CA ASP A 63 -9.29 -4.51 14.52
C ASP A 63 -10.43 -4.65 13.50
N VAL A 64 -11.67 -4.67 13.99
CA VAL A 64 -12.87 -4.77 13.14
C VAL A 64 -13.10 -3.46 12.41
N LEU A 65 -12.97 -2.34 13.11
CA LEU A 65 -13.13 -1.02 12.51
C LEU A 65 -12.03 -0.75 11.47
N ASN A 66 -10.78 -1.08 11.78
CA ASN A 66 -9.65 -0.94 10.85
C ASN A 66 -9.84 -1.81 9.61
N THR A 67 -10.32 -3.05 9.78
CA THR A 67 -10.63 -3.93 8.65
C THR A 67 -11.79 -3.41 7.81
N PHE A 68 -12.83 -2.87 8.45
CA PHE A 68 -13.94 -2.23 7.76
C PHE A 68 -13.48 -1.01 6.97
N CYS A 69 -12.71 -0.10 7.57
CA CYS A 69 -12.10 1.06 6.91
C CYS A 69 -11.13 0.67 5.78
N TRP A 70 -10.47 -0.48 5.89
CA TRP A 70 -9.55 -0.97 4.87
C TRP A 70 -10.30 -1.52 3.65
N ILE A 71 -11.36 -2.30 3.87
CA ILE A 71 -12.17 -2.91 2.80
C ILE A 71 -13.07 -1.86 2.16
N HIS A 72 -13.70 -1.04 2.99
CA HIS A 72 -14.56 0.05 2.56
C HIS A 72 -13.70 1.25 2.19
N SER A 73 -13.65 1.59 0.90
CA SER A 73 -12.77 2.64 0.40
C SER A 73 -12.93 3.96 1.15
N THR A 74 -11.83 4.54 1.61
CA THR A 74 -11.83 5.86 2.21
C THR A 74 -11.88 6.95 1.13
N PHE A 75 -12.43 8.10 1.47
CA PHE A 75 -12.43 9.27 0.61
C PHE A 75 -11.76 10.44 1.31
N THR A 76 -11.01 11.22 0.53
CA THR A 76 -10.49 12.51 0.99
C THR A 76 -11.35 13.61 0.40
N VAL A 77 -11.71 14.60 1.22
CA VAL A 77 -12.46 15.76 0.75
C VAL A 77 -11.48 16.82 0.30
N THR A 78 -11.48 17.12 -1.00
CA THR A 78 -10.69 18.23 -1.53
C THR A 78 -11.28 19.53 -0.98
N GLN A 79 -10.54 20.22 -0.13
CA GLN A 79 -10.93 21.47 0.51
C GLN A 79 -11.56 22.45 -0.50
N ASN A 80 -12.87 22.68 -0.40
CA ASN A 80 -13.41 23.96 -0.86
C ASN A 80 -13.00 25.00 0.20
N ARG A 81 -12.10 25.91 -0.16
CA ARG A 81 -11.60 27.00 0.71
C ARG A 81 -12.77 27.94 1.09
N GLY A 82 -13.54 27.59 2.11
CA GLY A 82 -14.49 28.50 2.76
C GLY A 82 -13.76 29.38 3.78
N PRO A 83 -14.11 30.68 3.92
CA PRO A 83 -13.34 31.70 4.66
C PRO A 83 -13.42 31.60 6.20
N ARG A 84 -13.75 30.46 6.79
CA ARG A 84 -13.85 30.29 8.25
C ARG A 84 -13.20 28.98 8.68
N ALA A 85 -11.91 29.07 8.97
CA ALA A 85 -11.16 27.99 9.59
C ALA A 85 -11.25 28.12 11.11
N GLU A 86 -12.21 27.41 11.72
CA GLU A 86 -12.31 27.22 13.17
C GLU A 86 -11.06 26.50 13.72
N PRO A 87 -10.59 26.82 14.94
CA PRO A 87 -9.28 26.39 15.44
C PRO A 87 -9.19 24.89 15.85
N PHE A 88 -10.27 24.11 15.71
CA PHE A 88 -10.32 22.67 15.97
C PHE A 88 -10.44 21.85 14.67
N MET A 89 -9.68 22.21 13.63
CA MET A 89 -9.80 21.54 12.33
C MET A 89 -9.10 20.18 12.32
N SER A 90 -9.90 19.14 12.07
CA SER A 90 -9.48 17.85 11.53
C SER A 90 -8.43 18.02 10.42
N TYR A 91 -7.51 17.05 10.31
CA TYR A 91 -6.46 17.03 9.29
C TYR A 91 -7.00 17.40 7.89
N PRO A 92 -6.26 18.20 7.09
CA PRO A 92 -6.72 18.64 5.78
C PRO A 92 -7.09 17.43 4.90
N GLY A 93 -8.35 17.36 4.46
CA GLY A 93 -8.91 16.21 3.75
C GLY A 93 -9.97 15.42 4.52
N VAL A 94 -10.05 15.60 5.84
CA VAL A 94 -11.04 14.96 6.72
C VAL A 94 -12.15 15.96 7.03
N LYS A 95 -13.15 16.05 6.14
CA LYS A 95 -14.37 16.83 6.35
C LYS A 95 -15.60 16.01 5.97
N THR A 96 -16.74 16.29 6.61
CA THR A 96 -18.03 15.76 6.18
C THR A 96 -18.45 16.52 4.91
N SER A 97 -18.20 15.95 3.72
CA SER A 97 -18.67 16.57 2.48
C SER A 97 -20.16 16.33 2.30
N ILE A 98 -20.92 17.41 2.16
CA ILE A 98 -22.34 17.42 1.81
C ILE A 98 -22.54 17.01 0.35
N ASN A 99 -21.56 17.28 -0.51
CA ASN A 99 -21.62 17.03 -1.95
C ASN A 99 -20.72 15.85 -2.36
N GLU A 100 -21.23 14.92 -3.17
CA GLU A 100 -20.43 13.79 -3.69
C GLU A 100 -19.30 14.23 -4.62
N LYS A 101 -19.44 15.38 -5.28
CA LYS A 101 -18.46 15.91 -6.26
C LYS A 101 -17.11 16.30 -5.65
N ASP A 102 -17.06 16.54 -4.34
CA ASP A 102 -15.84 16.97 -3.64
C ASP A 102 -15.11 15.80 -2.95
N LYS A 103 -15.55 14.56 -3.18
CA LYS A 103 -14.97 13.34 -2.60
C LYS A 103 -14.02 12.68 -3.59
N LYS A 104 -12.73 12.60 -3.23
CA LYS A 104 -11.73 11.80 -3.97
C LYS A 104 -11.60 10.43 -3.30
N LEU A 105 -12.05 9.38 -3.98
CA LEU A 105 -11.93 8.00 -3.47
C LEU A 105 -10.50 7.48 -3.61
N VAL A 106 -9.99 6.86 -2.55
CA VAL A 106 -8.64 6.29 -2.50
C VAL A 106 -8.75 4.76 -2.38
N ARG A 107 -8.63 4.08 -3.52
CA ARG A 107 -8.78 2.61 -3.63
C ARG A 107 -7.52 1.86 -4.08
N TYR A 108 -6.49 2.58 -4.50
CA TYR A 108 -5.34 1.98 -5.16
C TYR A 108 -4.45 1.17 -4.22
N TYR A 109 -4.41 1.48 -2.91
CA TYR A 109 -3.53 0.82 -1.94
C TYR A 109 -3.71 -0.71 -1.89
N GLN A 110 -4.95 -1.20 -2.05
CA GLN A 110 -5.24 -2.63 -2.10
C GLN A 110 -4.61 -3.32 -3.32
N TRP A 111 -4.45 -2.59 -4.43
CA TRP A 111 -4.00 -3.14 -5.72
C TRP A 111 -2.50 -3.05 -5.94
N VAL A 112 -1.79 -2.18 -5.20
CA VAL A 112 -0.34 -1.99 -5.35
C VAL A 112 0.42 -3.31 -5.28
N CYS A 113 0.08 -4.18 -4.33
CA CYS A 113 0.73 -5.48 -4.18
C CYS A 113 0.56 -6.37 -5.43
N PHE A 114 -0.64 -6.40 -6.02
CA PHE A 114 -0.92 -7.18 -7.21
C PHE A 114 -0.22 -6.58 -8.43
N CYS A 115 -0.23 -5.26 -8.58
CA CYS A 115 0.48 -4.59 -9.67
C CYS A 115 1.98 -4.88 -9.63
N LEU A 116 2.61 -4.84 -8.45
CA LEU A 116 4.02 -5.17 -8.28
C LEU A 116 4.33 -6.65 -8.56
N PHE A 117 3.38 -7.55 -8.32
CA PHE A 117 3.56 -8.98 -8.57
C PHE A 117 3.43 -9.35 -10.05
N PHE A 118 2.52 -8.69 -10.79
CA PHE A 118 2.24 -9.00 -12.20
C PHE A 118 3.14 -8.27 -13.21
N GLN A 119 3.94 -7.30 -12.76
CA GLN A 119 4.88 -6.54 -13.59
C GLN A 119 6.11 -7.38 -13.97
#